data_AF-A0A822LH66-F1
#
_entry.id   AF-A0A822LH66-F1
#
_cell.length_a   1.000
_cell.length_b   1.000
_cell.length_c   1.000
_cell.angle_alpha   90.00
_cell.angle_beta   90.00
_cell.angle_gamma   90.00
#
_symmetry.space_group_name_H-M   'P 1'
#
loop_
_entity.id
_entity.type
_entity.pdbx_description
1 polymer ?
#
loop_
_entity_poly.entity_id
_entity_poly.type
_entity_poly.pdbx_seq_one_letter_code
_entity_poly.pdbx_strand_id
1 'polypeptide(L)'
;MVKLDKKIKDGVIKVKFAASTYFSLLRHCAVPLLSIATFTPILLTYLAKEKPETPQPQANLETAASPAPIIPSPIAPLTAPSPKLSPSPQSSLSAPKKIAPSVQTSPNTSPNTSPNTAPAAAAKPVTRQPLAVPANYTPPVLEIRVAIKRDVASVLIGVNGPAVITDRQGRGLKTIATNEGLPVIPGANGLKMGDLSLPEVIFVQPTSADGLVYVDDGWYRGKILLVAQGDRLLVVNHVNLEAYLYSVVGSEMHSTAPMHALKAQAIAARSYALVHMIRPANAWFHLGNSQRWQVYKGIRSEYQSTHQAVNATAGQILSYKGGVVESLYAATDEIVAWAHGGRGMSQTGAYKLAEKGLDYQQILGNYYPGVGLARLVLQN
;
A
#
# COMPACT_ATOMS: atom_id res chain seq x y z
N MET A 1 18.11 -0.55 10.10
CA MET A 1 17.00 -1.52 10.23
C MET A 1 16.09 -1.04 11.35
N VAL A 2 14.78 -0.96 11.13
CA VAL A 2 13.82 -0.54 12.17
C VAL A 2 13.58 -1.72 13.11
N LYS A 3 13.85 -1.57 14.41
CA LYS A 3 13.47 -2.54 15.44
C LYS A 3 12.24 -2.01 16.16
N LEU A 4 11.14 -2.75 16.08
CA LEU A 4 9.92 -2.44 16.82
C LEU A 4 9.99 -3.12 18.20
N ASP A 5 9.74 -2.35 19.26
CA ASP A 5 9.53 -2.92 20.59
C ASP A 5 8.20 -3.69 20.56
N LYS A 6 8.25 -4.97 20.96
CA LYS A 6 7.08 -5.88 20.92
C LYS A 6 6.13 -5.68 22.11
N LYS A 7 6.43 -4.76 23.03
CA LYS A 7 5.60 -4.50 24.22
C LYS A 7 4.85 -3.18 24.08
N ILE A 8 3.53 -3.25 24.22
CA ILE A 8 2.68 -2.07 24.42
C ILE A 8 2.69 -1.69 25.89
N LYS A 9 2.96 -0.42 26.17
CA LYS A 9 2.53 0.26 27.40
C LYS A 9 1.59 1.38 26.96
N ASP A 10 0.37 1.42 27.50
CA ASP A 10 -0.60 2.51 27.28
C ASP A 10 -1.05 2.75 25.82
N GLY A 11 -1.19 1.68 25.00
CA GLY A 11 -1.65 1.78 23.60
C GLY A 11 -0.58 2.27 22.61
N VAL A 12 0.68 2.29 23.05
CA VAL A 12 1.81 2.83 22.30
C VAL A 12 2.80 1.72 21.92
N ILE A 13 3.21 1.69 20.65
CA ILE A 13 4.28 0.81 20.13
C ILE A 13 5.51 1.67 19.85
N LYS A 14 6.62 1.33 20.51
CA LYS A 14 7.87 2.07 20.41
C LYS A 14 8.70 1.60 19.21
N VAL A 15 9.20 2.56 18.43
CA VAL A 15 10.02 2.31 17.25
C VAL A 15 11.46 2.77 17.53
N LYS A 16 12.43 1.85 17.44
CA LYS A 16 13.87 2.16 17.50
C LYS A 16 14.49 2.06 16.11
N PHE A 17 15.26 3.07 15.73
CA PHE A 17 16.14 2.97 14.58
C PHE A 17 17.47 2.35 15.02
N ALA A 18 17.82 1.20 14.46
CA ALA A 18 19.20 0.72 14.55
C ALA A 18 20.02 1.36 13.43
N ALA A 19 21.08 2.09 13.79
CA ALA A 19 22.16 2.44 12.87
C ALA A 19 22.64 1.15 12.18
N SER A 20 22.67 1.17 10.86
CA SER A 20 22.90 -0.01 10.04
C SER A 20 24.36 -0.46 10.14
N THR A 21 24.66 -1.43 10.99
CA THR A 21 25.92 -2.18 10.96
C THR A 21 25.62 -3.66 10.74
N TYR A 22 25.07 -4.02 9.59
CA TYR A 22 24.98 -5.44 9.17
C TYR A 22 25.05 -5.53 7.64
N PHE A 23 26.23 -5.81 7.12
CA PHE A 23 26.48 -6.57 5.88
C PHE A 23 27.94 -7.02 5.90
N SER A 24 28.21 -8.14 6.58
CA SER A 24 29.40 -8.95 6.34
C SER A 24 28.92 -10.40 6.32
N LEU A 25 28.46 -10.84 5.15
CA LEU A 25 28.22 -12.25 4.81
C LEU A 25 27.94 -12.33 3.30
N LEU A 26 28.91 -11.85 2.52
CA LEU A 26 29.06 -12.14 1.09
C LEU A 26 30.54 -12.03 0.72
N ARG A 27 31.40 -12.71 1.49
CA ARG A 27 32.74 -13.12 1.05
C ARG A 27 33.07 -14.45 1.74
N HIS A 28 33.44 -15.44 0.92
CA HIS A 28 33.95 -16.79 1.27
C HIS A 28 32.90 -17.88 1.54
N CYS A 29 32.34 -18.43 0.46
CA CYS A 29 32.23 -19.88 0.33
C CYS A 29 32.60 -20.24 -1.10
N ALA A 30 33.89 -20.47 -1.34
CA ALA A 30 34.33 -21.31 -2.44
C ALA A 30 33.98 -22.76 -2.06
N VAL A 31 33.10 -23.41 -2.81
CA VAL A 31 32.89 -24.85 -2.71
C VAL A 31 33.69 -25.48 -3.86
N PRO A 32 34.62 -26.40 -3.59
CA PRO A 32 35.32 -27.08 -4.66
C PRO A 32 34.39 -28.12 -5.31
N LEU A 33 34.57 -28.30 -6.62
CA LEU A 33 34.02 -29.40 -7.38
C LEU A 33 34.31 -30.74 -6.69
N LEU A 34 33.27 -31.56 -6.50
CA LEU A 34 33.41 -33.00 -6.60
C LEU A 34 32.24 -33.55 -7.41
N SER A 35 32.61 -34.41 -8.35
CA SER A 35 31.77 -35.02 -9.37
C SER A 35 31.20 -36.36 -8.88
N ILE A 36 30.21 -36.85 -9.62
CA ILE A 36 29.78 -38.24 -9.83
C ILE A 36 28.52 -38.73 -9.09
N ALA A 37 27.49 -38.87 -9.94
CA ALA A 37 26.58 -40.01 -10.15
C ALA A 37 25.23 -40.13 -9.43
N THR A 38 24.22 -40.09 -10.31
CA THR A 38 23.03 -40.95 -10.43
C THR A 38 21.97 -40.86 -9.33
N PHE A 39 20.81 -40.29 -9.68
CA PHE A 39 19.53 -41.01 -9.74
C PHE A 39 18.38 -40.05 -10.11
N THR A 40 17.77 -40.25 -11.26
CA THR A 40 16.38 -39.89 -11.60
C THR A 40 15.86 -40.93 -12.60
N PRO A 41 14.55 -41.15 -12.80
CA PRO A 41 13.38 -40.48 -12.21
C PRO A 41 12.25 -41.44 -11.77
N ILE A 42 11.24 -40.94 -11.03
CA ILE A 42 9.84 -41.35 -11.26
C ILE A 42 8.98 -40.10 -11.40
N LEU A 43 8.43 -39.98 -12.60
CA LEU A 43 7.46 -39.02 -13.09
C LEU A 43 6.07 -39.67 -12.97
N LEU A 44 5.10 -39.01 -12.34
CA LEU A 44 3.69 -39.26 -12.64
C LEU A 44 2.83 -37.99 -12.46
N THR A 45 2.70 -37.30 -13.60
CA THR A 45 1.52 -36.62 -14.17
C THR A 45 0.42 -36.07 -13.26
N TYR A 46 0.22 -34.74 -13.33
CA TYR A 46 -1.12 -34.19 -13.56
C TYR A 46 -1.02 -33.05 -14.58
N LEU A 47 -1.52 -33.31 -15.79
CA LEU A 47 -1.72 -32.34 -16.87
C LEU A 47 -3.13 -31.77 -16.74
N ALA A 48 -3.24 -30.44 -16.66
CA ALA A 48 -4.47 -29.73 -16.99
C ALA A 48 -4.16 -28.33 -17.54
N LYS A 49 -3.85 -28.29 -18.84
CA LYS A 49 -4.49 -27.43 -19.85
C LYS A 49 -4.44 -25.91 -19.62
N GLU A 50 -3.32 -25.28 -19.97
CA GLU A 50 -3.33 -23.89 -20.41
C GLU A 50 -3.61 -23.82 -21.91
N LYS A 51 -4.51 -22.90 -22.28
CA LYS A 51 -4.99 -22.61 -23.63
C LYS A 51 -3.92 -21.77 -24.35
N PRO A 52 -3.54 -22.06 -25.60
CA PRO A 52 -2.56 -21.25 -26.32
C PRO A 52 -3.17 -19.88 -26.69
N GLU A 53 -2.50 -18.80 -26.30
CA GLU A 53 -2.76 -17.46 -26.83
C GLU A 53 -2.25 -17.38 -28.28
N THR A 54 -3.12 -16.91 -29.16
CA THR A 54 -2.87 -16.67 -30.58
C THR A 54 -1.85 -15.53 -30.77
N PRO A 55 -0.86 -15.64 -31.67
CA PRO A 55 0.10 -14.55 -31.91
C PRO A 55 -0.60 -13.33 -32.51
N GLN A 56 -0.45 -12.15 -31.89
CA GLN A 56 -0.85 -10.89 -32.52
C GLN A 56 0.19 -10.45 -33.57
N PRO A 57 -0.23 -9.83 -34.69
CA PRO A 57 0.68 -9.47 -35.79
C PRO A 57 1.68 -8.38 -35.38
N GLN A 58 2.94 -8.57 -35.76
CA GLN A 58 3.98 -7.54 -35.67
C GLN A 58 3.64 -6.37 -36.59
N ALA A 59 3.38 -5.20 -36.01
CA ALA A 59 3.43 -3.94 -36.72
C ALA A 59 4.85 -3.36 -36.61
N ASN A 60 5.57 -3.33 -37.73
CA ASN A 60 6.73 -2.46 -37.91
C ASN A 60 6.24 -1.01 -38.00
N LEU A 61 6.70 -0.11 -37.13
CA LEU A 61 6.78 1.33 -37.40
C LEU A 61 7.64 2.03 -36.33
N GLU A 62 8.78 2.54 -36.83
CA GLU A 62 9.51 3.77 -36.46
C GLU A 62 9.88 4.07 -35.00
N THR A 63 11.17 4.39 -34.82
CA THR A 63 11.81 4.92 -33.62
C THR A 63 11.24 6.30 -33.25
N ALA A 64 10.05 6.33 -32.67
CA ALA A 64 9.52 7.53 -32.04
C ALA A 64 10.27 7.80 -30.73
N ALA A 65 10.88 8.98 -30.60
CA ALA A 65 11.42 9.45 -29.32
C ALA A 65 10.31 9.38 -28.25
N SER A 66 10.62 8.77 -27.10
CA SER A 66 9.66 8.68 -25.99
C SER A 66 9.28 10.09 -25.53
N PRO A 67 7.98 10.45 -25.49
CA PRO A 67 7.57 11.79 -25.10
C PRO A 67 7.94 12.08 -23.64
N ALA A 68 8.33 13.32 -23.37
CA ALA A 68 8.69 13.80 -22.04
C ALA A 68 7.57 13.50 -21.01
N PRO A 69 7.90 13.08 -19.77
CA PRO A 69 6.90 12.85 -18.74
C PRO A 69 6.08 14.12 -18.43
N ILE A 70 4.75 14.02 -18.48
CA ILE A 70 3.87 15.13 -18.08
C ILE A 70 4.01 15.35 -16.58
N ILE A 71 4.49 16.53 -16.18
CA ILE A 71 4.66 16.91 -14.78
C ILE A 71 3.27 17.06 -14.12
N PRO A 72 3.03 16.43 -12.96
CA PRO A 72 1.76 16.51 -12.26
C PRO A 72 1.56 17.89 -11.61
N SER A 73 0.33 18.39 -11.63
CA SER A 73 -0.03 19.58 -10.84
C SER A 73 0.08 19.27 -9.34
N PRO A 74 0.55 20.21 -8.50
CA PRO A 74 0.61 20.02 -7.06
C PRO A 74 -0.77 19.72 -6.48
N ILE A 75 -0.88 18.70 -5.63
CA ILE A 75 -2.05 18.55 -4.75
C ILE A 75 -1.87 19.57 -3.63
N ALA A 76 -2.71 20.61 -3.61
CA ALA A 76 -2.58 21.70 -2.65
C ALA A 76 -2.71 21.20 -1.20
N PRO A 77 -1.72 21.46 -0.32
CA PRO A 77 -1.88 21.20 1.10
C PRO A 77 -2.98 22.11 1.68
N LEU A 78 -3.85 21.54 2.51
CA LEU A 78 -4.87 22.35 3.20
C LEU A 78 -4.20 23.23 4.25
N THR A 79 -4.38 24.54 4.11
CA THR A 79 -4.40 25.46 5.25
C THR A 79 -5.56 25.06 6.16
N ALA A 80 -5.28 24.91 7.46
CA ALA A 80 -6.29 24.57 8.44
C ALA A 80 -7.35 25.68 8.52
N PRO A 81 -8.66 25.38 8.37
CA PRO A 81 -9.68 26.37 8.63
C PRO A 81 -9.86 26.54 10.15
N SER A 82 -9.68 27.77 10.63
CA SER A 82 -10.11 28.22 11.96
C SER A 82 -11.63 28.01 12.13
N PRO A 83 -12.12 27.68 13.34
CA PRO A 83 -13.52 27.34 13.56
C PRO A 83 -14.40 28.58 13.43
N LYS A 84 -15.23 28.64 12.38
CA LYS A 84 -16.39 29.54 12.34
C LYS A 84 -17.61 28.79 12.87
N LEU A 85 -18.10 29.26 14.01
CA LEU A 85 -19.45 28.99 14.52
C LEU A 85 -20.48 29.47 13.50
N SER A 86 -21.43 28.60 13.15
CA SER A 86 -22.71 28.97 12.51
C SER A 86 -23.82 28.03 12.98
N PRO A 87 -25.08 28.50 13.01
CA PRO A 87 -26.10 28.05 13.95
C PRO A 87 -27.08 27.00 13.37
N SER A 88 -27.77 26.31 14.27
CA SER A 88 -28.88 25.40 14.01
C SER A 88 -30.05 26.07 13.27
N PRO A 89 -30.86 25.31 12.49
CA PRO A 89 -32.25 25.65 12.24
C PRO A 89 -33.23 24.64 12.85
N GLN A 90 -34.25 25.20 13.50
CA GLN A 90 -35.48 24.53 13.94
C GLN A 90 -36.43 24.21 12.79
N SER A 91 -37.34 23.29 13.09
CA SER A 91 -38.46 22.71 12.36
C SER A 91 -39.45 23.67 11.67
N SER A 92 -40.12 23.17 10.62
CA SER A 92 -41.59 23.26 10.49
C SER A 92 -42.14 22.19 9.52
N LEU A 93 -43.31 21.65 9.91
CA LEU A 93 -44.08 20.61 9.23
C LEU A 93 -44.84 21.13 8.00
N SER A 94 -45.15 20.24 7.04
CA SER A 94 -46.53 20.00 6.58
C SER A 94 -46.62 18.82 5.58
N ALA A 95 -47.57 17.93 5.85
CA ALA A 95 -48.03 16.86 4.94
C ALA A 95 -49.35 17.27 4.27
N PRO A 96 -49.78 16.55 3.22
CA PRO A 96 -51.14 16.01 3.28
C PRO A 96 -51.29 14.54 2.83
N LYS A 97 -52.25 13.90 3.51
CA LYS A 97 -52.95 12.61 3.33
C LYS A 97 -53.61 12.55 1.93
N LYS A 98 -53.81 11.42 1.23
CA LYS A 98 -54.81 10.30 1.43
C LYS A 98 -54.91 9.63 0.01
N ILE A 99 -55.02 8.32 -0.25
CA ILE A 99 -56.14 7.37 -0.12
C ILE A 99 -55.64 6.02 -0.69
N ALA A 100 -55.97 4.90 -0.06
CA ALA A 100 -55.90 3.54 -0.61
C ALA A 100 -57.31 3.05 -1.00
N PRO A 101 -57.42 1.96 -1.77
CA PRO A 101 -58.37 0.91 -1.40
C PRO A 101 -57.75 -0.49 -1.34
N SER A 102 -58.23 -1.25 -0.36
CA SER A 102 -57.98 -2.66 -0.10
C SER A 102 -58.84 -3.57 -0.98
N VAL A 103 -58.34 -4.76 -1.32
CA VAL A 103 -59.17 -5.94 -1.64
C VAL A 103 -58.59 -7.17 -0.92
N GLN A 104 -59.47 -7.94 -0.29
CA GLN A 104 -59.24 -9.13 0.55
C GLN A 104 -59.34 -10.45 -0.25
N THR A 105 -58.98 -11.56 0.45
CA THR A 105 -59.27 -13.01 0.25
C THR A 105 -58.21 -13.80 -0.52
N SER A 106 -57.76 -15.02 -0.18
CA SER A 106 -58.03 -16.00 0.89
C SER A 106 -56.92 -17.10 0.87
N PRO A 107 -56.87 -18.07 1.82
CA PRO A 107 -55.65 -18.77 2.22
C PRO A 107 -55.39 -20.09 1.48
N ASN A 108 -54.13 -20.55 1.45
CA ASN A 108 -53.84 -21.95 1.14
C ASN A 108 -52.71 -22.49 2.04
N THR A 109 -52.98 -23.67 2.59
CA THR A 109 -52.24 -24.39 3.63
C THR A 109 -51.41 -25.51 2.99
N SER A 110 -50.13 -25.67 3.36
CA SER A 110 -49.46 -26.96 3.65
C SER A 110 -47.92 -26.85 3.78
N PRO A 111 -47.25 -27.81 4.46
CA PRO A 111 -46.15 -27.55 5.40
C PRO A 111 -44.77 -27.99 4.89
N ASN A 112 -43.68 -27.41 5.43
CA ASN A 112 -42.61 -28.20 6.07
C ASN A 112 -41.50 -27.37 6.76
N THR A 113 -41.27 -27.70 8.01
CA THR A 113 -40.02 -27.75 8.79
C THR A 113 -38.78 -26.95 8.33
N SER A 114 -38.38 -25.97 9.15
CA SER A 114 -36.96 -25.66 9.39
C SER A 114 -36.75 -25.20 10.84
N PRO A 115 -35.68 -25.66 11.51
CA PRO A 115 -35.47 -25.42 12.93
C PRO A 115 -35.14 -23.96 13.21
N ASN A 116 -35.92 -23.40 14.14
CA ASN A 116 -35.83 -22.06 14.67
C ASN A 116 -34.52 -21.90 15.46
N THR A 117 -33.50 -21.28 14.86
CA THR A 117 -32.42 -20.65 15.63
C THR A 117 -32.61 -19.15 15.49
N ALA A 118 -33.20 -18.55 16.51
CA ALA A 118 -33.34 -17.10 16.61
C ALA A 118 -31.96 -16.43 16.45
N PRO A 119 -31.82 -15.37 15.64
CA PRO A 119 -30.59 -14.61 15.59
C PRO A 119 -30.33 -14.01 16.98
N ALA A 120 -29.17 -14.29 17.55
CA ALA A 120 -28.70 -13.61 18.75
C ALA A 120 -28.79 -12.09 18.51
N ALA A 121 -29.52 -11.41 19.39
CA ALA A 121 -29.72 -9.97 19.32
C ALA A 121 -28.36 -9.26 19.14
N ALA A 122 -28.26 -8.44 18.09
CA ALA A 122 -27.07 -7.65 17.81
C ALA A 122 -26.70 -6.83 19.05
N ALA A 123 -25.56 -7.13 19.67
CA ALA A 123 -25.03 -6.34 20.76
C ALA A 123 -24.87 -4.89 20.28
N LYS A 124 -25.36 -3.93 21.08
CA LYS A 124 -25.19 -2.50 20.79
C LYS A 124 -23.69 -2.20 20.61
N PRO A 125 -23.30 -1.33 19.65
CA PRO A 125 -21.90 -1.05 19.40
C PRO A 125 -21.23 -0.50 20.65
N VAL A 126 -20.22 -1.19 21.16
CA VAL A 126 -19.37 -0.67 22.23
C VAL A 126 -18.57 0.50 21.65
N THR A 127 -18.92 1.73 22.01
CA THR A 127 -18.14 2.92 21.67
C THR A 127 -16.78 2.82 22.36
N ARG A 128 -15.76 2.35 21.64
CA ARG A 128 -14.38 2.35 22.15
C ARG A 128 -13.91 3.80 22.16
N GLN A 129 -13.26 4.23 23.24
CA GLN A 129 -12.68 5.58 23.26
C GLN A 129 -11.64 5.73 22.14
N PRO A 130 -11.57 6.88 21.47
CA PRO A 130 -10.52 7.16 20.50
C PRO A 130 -9.14 6.93 21.11
N LEU A 131 -8.25 6.26 20.38
CA LEU A 131 -6.89 6.05 20.83
C LEU A 131 -6.23 7.41 21.08
N ALA A 132 -5.78 7.66 22.31
CA ALA A 132 -5.22 8.94 22.71
C ALA A 132 -4.05 9.36 21.80
N VAL A 133 -4.04 10.64 21.42
CA VAL A 133 -2.94 11.25 20.68
C VAL A 133 -1.94 11.82 21.68
N PRO A 134 -0.68 11.36 21.70
CA PRO A 134 0.34 12.00 22.53
C PRO A 134 0.44 13.50 22.20
N ALA A 135 0.74 14.33 23.19
CA ALA A 135 0.99 15.75 22.94
C ALA A 135 2.16 15.92 21.95
N ASN A 136 2.02 16.83 20.98
CA ASN A 136 3.01 17.08 19.92
C ASN A 136 3.40 15.83 19.13
N TYR A 137 2.44 14.92 18.93
CA TYR A 137 2.69 13.68 18.21
C TYR A 137 3.07 13.91 16.74
N THR A 138 4.24 13.42 16.38
CA THR A 138 4.68 13.27 14.99
C THR A 138 4.85 11.78 14.69
N PRO A 139 4.25 11.24 13.61
CA PRO A 139 4.44 9.85 13.25
C PRO A 139 5.93 9.57 12.97
N PRO A 140 6.47 8.41 13.35
CA PRO A 140 7.84 8.04 13.03
C PRO A 140 8.13 8.13 11.52
N VAL A 141 9.27 8.71 11.15
CA VAL A 141 9.72 8.78 9.76
C VAL A 141 10.26 7.41 9.35
N LEU A 142 9.38 6.55 8.84
CA LEU A 142 9.73 5.21 8.38
C LEU A 142 9.86 5.18 6.86
N GLU A 143 10.99 4.68 6.34
CA GLU A 143 11.20 4.50 4.91
C GLU A 143 10.79 3.08 4.50
N ILE A 144 9.76 2.96 3.66
CA ILE A 144 9.37 1.70 3.03
C ILE A 144 10.02 1.58 1.65
N ARG A 145 10.42 0.35 1.29
CA ARG A 145 11.09 -0.01 0.05
C ARG A 145 10.15 -0.87 -0.79
N VAL A 146 9.65 -0.33 -1.88
CA VAL A 146 8.62 -0.96 -2.72
C VAL A 146 9.22 -1.30 -4.08
N ALA A 147 9.25 -2.58 -4.45
CA ALA A 147 9.64 -2.96 -5.81
C ALA A 147 8.53 -2.56 -6.79
N ILE A 148 8.83 -1.62 -7.69
CA ILE A 148 7.88 -1.11 -8.70
C ILE A 148 8.05 -1.86 -10.02
N LYS A 149 9.28 -2.13 -10.43
CA LYS A 149 9.62 -2.91 -11.63
C LYS A 149 10.66 -3.96 -11.24
N ARG A 150 10.49 -5.17 -11.77
CA ARG A 150 11.37 -6.33 -11.53
C ARG A 150 11.57 -7.02 -12.86
N ASP A 151 12.78 -7.50 -13.10
CA ASP A 151 13.11 -8.30 -14.28
C ASP A 151 12.86 -7.57 -15.62
N VAL A 152 13.07 -6.24 -15.64
CA VAL A 152 12.84 -5.40 -16.83
C VAL A 152 14.16 -5.11 -17.54
N ALA A 153 14.15 -5.05 -18.87
CA ALA A 153 15.35 -4.76 -19.66
C ALA A 153 15.74 -3.28 -19.67
N SER A 154 14.76 -2.39 -19.49
CA SER A 154 14.96 -0.94 -19.45
C SER A 154 13.86 -0.26 -18.62
N VAL A 155 14.15 0.95 -18.14
CA VAL A 155 13.13 1.87 -17.58
C VAL A 155 13.44 3.30 -17.98
N LEU A 156 12.40 4.13 -18.12
CA LEU A 156 12.52 5.56 -18.36
C LEU A 156 12.50 6.33 -17.04
N ILE A 157 13.55 7.10 -16.75
CA ILE A 157 13.66 7.90 -15.51
C ILE A 157 13.60 9.38 -15.81
N GLY A 158 12.66 10.08 -15.19
CA GLY A 158 12.56 11.55 -15.25
C GLY A 158 12.46 12.18 -13.88
N VAL A 159 12.58 13.50 -13.80
CA VAL A 159 12.43 14.26 -12.54
C VAL A 159 11.69 15.57 -12.79
N ASN A 160 10.86 16.03 -11.84
CA ASN A 160 10.12 17.30 -11.96
C ASN A 160 10.92 18.51 -11.44
N GLY A 161 12.10 18.28 -10.88
CA GLY A 161 13.03 19.27 -10.33
C GLY A 161 14.45 18.70 -10.31
N PRO A 162 15.45 19.48 -9.87
CA PRO A 162 16.82 18.97 -9.76
C PRO A 162 16.88 17.72 -8.87
N ALA A 163 17.64 16.72 -9.33
CA ALA A 163 17.91 15.50 -8.57
C ALA A 163 19.38 15.12 -8.65
N VAL A 164 19.86 14.45 -7.62
CA VAL A 164 21.22 13.93 -7.54
C VAL A 164 21.17 12.41 -7.72
N ILE A 165 21.97 11.92 -8.65
CA ILE A 165 22.32 10.50 -8.75
C ILE A 165 23.43 10.24 -7.74
N THR A 166 23.23 9.28 -6.85
CA THR A 166 24.21 8.87 -5.85
C THR A 166 24.53 7.38 -5.99
N ASP A 167 25.72 6.97 -5.55
CA ASP A 167 26.04 5.55 -5.39
C ASP A 167 25.39 4.96 -4.13
N ARG A 168 25.63 3.67 -3.89
CA ARG A 168 25.12 2.96 -2.70
C ARG A 168 25.55 3.59 -1.38
N GLN A 169 26.68 4.29 -1.34
CA GLN A 169 27.24 4.95 -0.16
C GLN A 169 26.72 6.39 0.00
N GLY A 170 25.89 6.87 -0.94
CA GLY A 170 25.36 8.23 -0.94
C GLY A 170 26.32 9.27 -1.51
N ARG A 171 27.42 8.85 -2.15
CA ARG A 171 28.32 9.80 -2.84
C ARG A 171 27.64 10.29 -4.11
N GLY A 172 27.55 11.60 -4.28
CA GLY A 172 27.03 12.23 -5.49
C GLY A 172 27.87 11.89 -6.71
N LEU A 173 27.23 11.36 -7.75
CA LEU A 173 27.84 11.02 -9.03
C LEU A 173 27.55 12.07 -10.09
N LYS A 174 26.28 12.52 -10.16
CA LYS A 174 25.82 13.48 -11.16
C LYS A 174 24.54 14.17 -10.70
N THR A 175 24.38 15.44 -11.03
CA THR A 175 23.09 16.13 -10.95
C THR A 175 22.37 16.03 -12.29
N ILE A 176 21.10 15.64 -12.25
CA ILE A 176 20.18 15.70 -13.38
C ILE A 176 19.18 16.83 -13.14
N ALA A 177 18.97 17.65 -14.16
CA ALA A 177 17.95 18.69 -14.14
C ALA A 177 16.61 18.11 -14.62
N THR A 178 15.53 18.87 -14.41
CA THR A 178 14.23 18.60 -15.04
C THR A 178 14.42 18.41 -16.54
N ASN A 179 14.10 17.23 -17.06
CA ASN A 179 14.21 16.98 -18.50
C ASN A 179 13.37 15.78 -18.95
N GLU A 180 13.28 15.60 -20.27
CA GLU A 180 12.72 14.44 -20.95
C GLU A 180 13.33 13.14 -20.39
N GLY A 181 12.53 12.08 -20.29
CA GLY A 181 12.91 10.86 -19.58
C GLY A 181 14.23 10.26 -20.11
N LEU A 182 15.13 9.91 -19.20
CA LEU A 182 16.40 9.27 -19.48
C LEU A 182 16.23 7.74 -19.43
N PRO A 183 16.48 7.02 -20.54
CA PRO A 183 16.42 5.56 -20.51
C PRO A 183 17.57 5.03 -19.67
N VAL A 184 17.25 4.09 -18.78
CA VAL A 184 18.19 3.33 -17.98
C VAL A 184 18.19 1.89 -18.44
N ILE A 185 19.37 1.35 -18.72
CA ILE A 185 19.58 -0.05 -19.11
C ILE A 185 20.74 -0.66 -18.32
N PRO A 186 20.76 -1.99 -18.13
CA PRO A 186 21.96 -2.70 -17.68
C PRO A 186 23.09 -2.52 -18.70
N GLY A 187 24.30 -2.27 -18.20
CA GLY A 187 25.53 -2.23 -18.99
C GLY A 187 26.52 -3.30 -18.51
N ALA A 188 27.60 -3.52 -19.26
CA ALA A 188 28.59 -4.56 -18.97
C ALA A 188 29.13 -4.53 -17.52
N ASN A 189 29.35 -3.32 -16.97
CA ASN A 189 29.91 -3.11 -15.63
C ASN A 189 29.01 -2.23 -14.74
N GLY A 190 27.69 -2.24 -14.93
CA GLY A 190 26.77 -1.46 -14.10
C GLY A 190 25.52 -1.01 -14.85
N LEU A 191 25.21 0.27 -14.75
CA LEU A 191 24.04 0.89 -15.39
C LEU A 191 24.48 1.88 -16.47
N LYS A 192 23.69 2.02 -17.51
CA LYS A 192 23.77 3.15 -18.44
C LYS A 192 22.50 3.98 -18.32
N MET A 193 22.64 5.29 -18.17
CA MET A 193 21.53 6.25 -18.15
C MET A 193 21.81 7.34 -19.18
N GLY A 194 21.14 7.26 -20.33
CA GLY A 194 21.59 8.00 -21.52
C GLY A 194 23.07 7.67 -21.83
N ASP A 195 23.90 8.69 -21.99
CA ASP A 195 25.34 8.54 -22.23
C ASP A 195 26.17 8.26 -20.96
N LEU A 196 25.55 8.31 -19.78
CA LEU A 196 26.26 8.19 -18.51
C LEU A 196 26.45 6.71 -18.12
N SER A 197 27.70 6.32 -17.88
CA SER A 197 28.03 5.02 -17.27
C SER A 197 28.04 5.16 -15.74
N LEU A 198 27.27 4.30 -15.08
CA LEU A 198 26.99 4.36 -13.64
C LEU A 198 27.30 3.01 -12.98
N PRO A 199 27.55 2.98 -11.66
CA PRO A 199 27.67 1.73 -10.90
C PRO A 199 26.41 0.86 -11.02
N GLU A 200 26.55 -0.41 -10.67
CA GLU A 200 25.44 -1.40 -10.63
C GLU A 200 24.28 -0.96 -9.73
N VAL A 201 24.56 -0.17 -8.70
CA VAL A 201 23.57 0.30 -7.72
C VAL A 201 23.66 1.81 -7.58
N ILE A 202 22.57 2.50 -7.92
CA ILE A 202 22.44 3.95 -7.78
C ILE A 202 21.11 4.34 -7.15
N PHE A 203 21.07 5.52 -6.54
CA PHE A 203 19.83 6.21 -6.21
C PHE A 203 19.66 7.45 -7.08
N VAL A 204 18.42 7.69 -7.52
CA VAL A 204 17.97 8.98 -8.05
C VAL A 204 17.17 9.67 -6.95
N GLN A 205 17.68 10.78 -6.44
CA GLN A 205 17.12 11.48 -5.30
C GLN A 205 16.85 12.95 -5.63
N PRO A 206 15.58 13.40 -5.64
CA PRO A 206 15.26 14.82 -5.76
C PRO A 206 15.89 15.65 -4.64
N THR A 207 16.27 16.89 -4.95
CA THR A 207 16.87 17.80 -3.96
C THR A 207 15.82 18.59 -3.18
N SER A 208 14.60 18.70 -3.68
CA SER A 208 13.48 19.36 -3.03
C SER A 208 12.51 18.35 -2.39
N ALA A 209 11.77 18.79 -1.38
CA ALA A 209 10.82 17.94 -0.64
C ALA A 209 9.57 17.56 -1.47
N ASP A 210 9.19 18.41 -2.42
CA ASP A 210 8.13 18.20 -3.41
C ASP A 210 8.62 17.53 -4.70
N GLY A 211 9.91 17.19 -4.74
CA GLY A 211 10.54 16.51 -5.85
C GLY A 211 10.00 15.11 -6.06
N LEU A 212 9.81 14.75 -7.33
CA LEU A 212 9.26 13.49 -7.79
C LEU A 212 10.20 12.87 -8.82
N VAL A 213 10.26 11.54 -8.80
CA VAL A 213 10.95 10.76 -9.82
C VAL A 213 9.92 10.04 -10.66
N TYR A 214 9.99 10.25 -11.97
CA TYR A 214 9.21 9.49 -12.95
C TYR A 214 9.89 8.15 -13.21
N VAL A 215 9.09 7.09 -13.27
CA VAL A 215 9.52 5.74 -13.67
C VAL A 215 8.47 5.20 -14.65
N ASP A 216 8.81 5.14 -15.93
CA ASP A 216 8.00 4.69 -17.09
C ASP A 216 6.64 5.36 -17.27
N ASP A 217 5.72 5.10 -16.34
CA ASP A 217 4.30 5.44 -16.38
C ASP A 217 3.84 5.90 -15.00
N GLY A 218 4.71 6.43 -14.16
CA GLY A 218 4.30 6.87 -12.83
C GLY A 218 5.27 7.84 -12.21
N TRP A 219 4.73 8.79 -11.46
CA TRP A 219 5.50 9.70 -10.63
C TRP A 219 5.49 9.21 -9.19
N TYR A 220 6.67 9.18 -8.57
CA TYR A 220 6.89 8.62 -7.25
C TYR A 220 7.57 9.64 -6.35
N ARG A 221 7.11 9.69 -5.09
CA ARG A 221 7.71 10.49 -4.04
C ARG A 221 8.97 9.81 -3.50
N GLY A 222 9.85 10.57 -2.85
CA GLY A 222 11.07 10.03 -2.27
C GLY A 222 12.13 9.77 -3.34
N LYS A 223 12.90 8.70 -3.18
CA LYS A 223 14.01 8.35 -4.06
C LYS A 223 13.79 6.99 -4.74
N ILE A 224 14.43 6.81 -5.90
CA ILE A 224 14.37 5.55 -6.65
C ILE A 224 15.75 4.90 -6.60
N LEU A 225 15.79 3.66 -6.12
CA LEU A 225 16.92 2.77 -6.24
C LEU A 225 16.82 2.01 -7.57
N LEU A 226 17.90 2.04 -8.34
CA LEU A 226 18.08 1.25 -9.55
C LEU A 226 19.21 0.25 -9.30
N VAL A 227 18.95 -1.01 -9.62
CA VAL A 227 19.90 -2.12 -9.43
C VAL A 227 20.00 -2.88 -10.74
N ALA A 228 21.20 -2.95 -11.31
CA ALA A 228 21.50 -3.89 -12.38
C ALA A 228 21.60 -5.31 -11.80
N GLN A 229 20.96 -6.27 -12.45
CA GLN A 229 20.95 -7.69 -12.08
C GLN A 229 21.22 -8.50 -13.35
N GLY A 230 22.49 -8.55 -13.76
CA GLY A 230 22.87 -9.11 -15.07
C GLY A 230 22.33 -8.25 -16.21
N ASP A 231 21.53 -8.84 -17.09
CA ASP A 231 20.85 -8.18 -18.22
C ASP A 231 19.48 -7.58 -17.84
N ARG A 232 19.17 -7.51 -16.54
CA ARG A 232 17.87 -7.04 -16.02
C ARG A 232 18.01 -5.93 -14.99
N LEU A 233 16.94 -5.20 -14.77
CA LEU A 233 16.83 -4.14 -13.77
C LEU A 233 15.82 -4.50 -12.69
N LEU A 234 16.17 -4.12 -11.47
CA LEU A 234 15.26 -3.97 -10.34
C LEU A 234 15.13 -2.49 -10.02
N VAL A 235 13.88 -2.03 -9.90
CA VAL A 235 13.55 -0.64 -9.54
C VAL A 235 12.76 -0.62 -8.25
N VAL A 236 13.30 0.05 -7.23
CA VAL A 236 12.71 0.10 -5.89
C VAL A 236 12.49 1.55 -5.48
N ASN A 237 11.27 1.91 -5.11
CA ASN A 237 11.00 3.20 -4.50
C ASN A 237 11.21 3.15 -3.00
N HIS A 238 12.03 4.07 -2.52
CA HIS A 238 12.26 4.37 -1.12
C HIS A 238 11.46 5.62 -0.77
N VAL A 239 10.42 5.45 0.04
CA VAL A 239 9.45 6.50 0.32
C VAL A 239 9.04 6.47 1.79
N ASN A 240 8.64 7.62 2.33
CA ASN A 240 8.04 7.69 3.65
C ASN A 240 6.75 6.85 3.71
N LEU A 241 6.57 6.08 4.79
CA LEU A 241 5.43 5.18 4.97
C LEU A 241 4.08 5.89 4.89
N GLU A 242 3.93 7.08 5.48
CA GLU A 242 2.67 7.83 5.41
C GLU A 242 2.41 8.32 3.97
N ALA A 243 3.45 8.77 3.26
CA ALA A 243 3.33 9.15 1.86
C ALA A 243 3.00 7.97 0.92
N TYR A 244 3.56 6.79 1.19
CA TYR A 244 3.19 5.55 0.50
C TYR A 244 1.69 5.24 0.63
N LEU A 245 1.13 5.44 1.82
CA LEU A 245 -0.27 5.15 2.10
C LEU A 245 -1.25 6.05 1.36
N TYR A 246 -0.86 7.27 0.98
CA TYR A 246 -1.71 8.12 0.13
C TYR A 246 -2.06 7.42 -1.19
N SER A 247 -1.08 6.76 -1.82
CA SER A 247 -1.28 5.99 -3.04
C SER A 247 -2.02 4.67 -2.78
N VAL A 248 -1.63 3.92 -1.74
CA VAL A 248 -2.24 2.62 -1.48
C VAL A 248 -3.73 2.78 -1.17
N VAL A 249 -4.10 3.72 -0.31
CA VAL A 249 -5.51 3.90 0.06
C VAL A 249 -6.36 4.27 -1.17
N GLY A 250 -5.87 5.15 -2.06
CA GLY A 250 -6.59 5.49 -3.29
C GLY A 250 -6.52 4.46 -4.40
N SER A 251 -5.58 3.51 -4.32
CA SER A 251 -5.53 2.35 -5.23
C SER A 251 -6.47 1.22 -4.79
N GLU A 252 -6.76 1.13 -3.49
CA GLU A 252 -7.52 0.05 -2.86
C GLU A 252 -8.98 0.42 -2.61
N MET A 253 -9.28 1.71 -2.43
CA MET A 253 -10.64 2.22 -2.26
C MET A 253 -10.89 3.42 -3.16
N HIS A 254 -12.12 3.52 -3.68
CA HIS A 254 -12.52 4.68 -4.48
C HIS A 254 -12.39 5.97 -3.66
N SER A 255 -11.92 7.05 -4.28
CA SER A 255 -11.61 8.32 -3.60
C SER A 255 -12.83 8.99 -2.96
N THR A 256 -14.04 8.66 -3.41
CA THR A 256 -15.31 9.14 -2.86
C THR A 256 -15.90 8.24 -1.77
N ALA A 257 -15.18 7.19 -1.34
CA ALA A 257 -15.64 6.33 -0.26
C ALA A 257 -15.82 7.13 1.05
N PRO A 258 -16.78 6.71 1.91
CA PRO A 258 -16.97 7.35 3.21
C PRO A 258 -15.66 7.45 3.99
N MET A 259 -15.42 8.61 4.62
CA MET A 259 -14.16 8.91 5.30
C MET A 259 -13.78 7.86 6.36
N HIS A 260 -14.76 7.27 7.06
CA HIS A 260 -14.51 6.21 8.03
C HIS A 260 -14.01 4.90 7.39
N ALA A 261 -14.47 4.56 6.19
CA ALA A 261 -13.96 3.42 5.44
C ALA A 261 -12.52 3.68 4.94
N LEU A 262 -12.25 4.88 4.42
CA LEU A 262 -10.88 5.29 4.04
C LEU A 262 -9.91 5.26 5.23
N LYS A 263 -10.34 5.71 6.41
CA LYS A 263 -9.55 5.63 7.66
C LYS A 263 -9.28 4.19 8.08
N ALA A 264 -10.29 3.31 8.00
CA ALA A 264 -10.09 1.88 8.28
C ALA A 264 -9.08 1.25 7.31
N GLN A 265 -9.19 1.57 6.01
CA GLN A 265 -8.23 1.13 4.99
C GLN A 265 -6.82 1.65 5.26
N ALA A 266 -6.66 2.92 5.66
CA ALA A 266 -5.35 3.49 5.98
C ALA A 266 -4.66 2.73 7.13
N ILE A 267 -5.39 2.41 8.20
CA ILE A 267 -4.86 1.68 9.37
C ILE A 267 -4.50 0.24 8.99
N ALA A 268 -5.37 -0.46 8.25
CA ALA A 268 -5.07 -1.79 7.75
C ALA A 268 -3.84 -1.76 6.83
N ALA A 269 -3.83 -0.89 5.82
CA ALA A 269 -2.72 -0.78 4.89
C ALA A 269 -1.39 -0.47 5.59
N ARG A 270 -1.38 0.41 6.61
CA ARG A 270 -0.20 0.70 7.42
C ARG A 270 0.30 -0.52 8.19
N SER A 271 -0.61 -1.29 8.76
CA SER A 271 -0.28 -2.49 9.56
C SER A 271 0.35 -3.58 8.68
N TYR A 272 -0.24 -3.83 7.51
CA TYR A 272 0.31 -4.72 6.50
C TYR A 272 1.72 -4.30 6.05
N ALA A 273 1.89 -3.02 5.70
CA ALA A 273 3.16 -2.47 5.27
C ALA A 273 4.25 -2.63 6.34
N LEU A 274 3.95 -2.35 7.61
CA LEU A 274 4.89 -2.52 8.72
C LEU A 274 5.32 -3.97 8.92
N VAL A 275 4.40 -4.93 8.80
CA VAL A 275 4.75 -6.35 8.88
C VAL A 275 5.80 -6.71 7.83
N HIS A 276 5.68 -6.16 6.62
CA HIS A 276 6.62 -6.37 5.53
C HIS A 276 7.92 -5.56 5.67
N MET A 277 7.94 -4.50 6.49
CA MET A 277 9.19 -3.88 6.90
C MET A 277 9.95 -4.74 7.92
N ILE A 278 9.24 -5.48 8.78
CA ILE A 278 9.81 -6.41 9.77
C ILE A 278 10.28 -7.71 9.10
N ARG A 279 9.48 -8.22 8.16
CA ARG A 279 9.71 -9.46 7.42
C ARG A 279 9.75 -9.13 5.92
N PRO A 280 10.86 -8.53 5.45
CA PRO A 280 10.95 -8.07 4.07
C PRO A 280 10.99 -9.23 3.09
N ALA A 281 10.45 -9.01 1.90
CA ALA A 281 10.49 -9.97 0.80
C ALA A 281 11.92 -10.44 0.47
N ASN A 282 12.89 -9.51 0.51
CA ASN A 282 14.32 -9.81 0.44
C ASN A 282 15.16 -8.60 0.90
N ALA A 283 16.47 -8.65 0.68
CA ALA A 283 17.40 -7.60 1.07
C ALA A 283 17.16 -6.24 0.38
N TRP A 284 16.60 -6.23 -0.84
CA TRP A 284 16.42 -5.04 -1.65
C TRP A 284 15.14 -4.27 -1.32
N PHE A 285 14.02 -4.98 -1.12
CA PHE A 285 12.71 -4.37 -0.92
C PHE A 285 11.87 -5.10 0.14
N HIS A 286 10.94 -4.35 0.73
CA HIS A 286 10.01 -4.84 1.74
C HIS A 286 8.85 -5.62 1.10
N LEU A 287 8.24 -5.04 0.07
CA LEU A 287 7.08 -5.59 -0.65
C LEU A 287 7.06 -5.15 -2.12
N GLY A 288 6.22 -5.79 -2.94
CA GLY A 288 5.95 -5.37 -4.33
C GLY A 288 4.70 -4.49 -4.45
N ASN A 289 4.42 -3.99 -5.65
CA ASN A 289 3.34 -3.01 -5.92
C ASN A 289 2.05 -3.58 -6.55
N SER A 290 1.88 -4.91 -6.57
CA SER A 290 0.75 -5.61 -7.21
C SER A 290 -0.31 -6.09 -6.22
N GLN A 291 -1.44 -6.63 -6.72
CA GLN A 291 -2.50 -7.27 -5.91
C GLN A 291 -2.04 -8.39 -4.98
N ARG A 292 -0.93 -9.07 -5.29
CA ARG A 292 -0.29 -10.04 -4.36
C ARG A 292 0.14 -9.38 -3.03
N TRP A 293 0.36 -8.07 -3.05
CA TRP A 293 0.81 -7.25 -1.94
C TRP A 293 -0.24 -6.17 -1.68
N GLN A 294 0.12 -4.91 -1.92
CA GLN A 294 -0.79 -3.78 -1.96
C GLN A 294 -0.59 -3.07 -3.28
N VAL A 295 -1.67 -2.61 -3.89
CA VAL A 295 -1.57 -1.87 -5.14
C VAL A 295 -0.95 -0.51 -4.86
N TYR A 296 0.20 -0.22 -5.49
CA TYR A 296 0.93 1.03 -5.33
C TYR A 296 1.26 1.62 -6.70
N LYS A 297 0.73 2.81 -6.98
CA LYS A 297 0.79 3.48 -8.30
C LYS A 297 1.46 4.86 -8.24
N GLY A 298 2.19 5.14 -7.16
CA GLY A 298 2.72 6.48 -6.90
C GLY A 298 1.61 7.52 -6.80
N ILE A 299 1.91 8.76 -7.19
CA ILE A 299 0.98 9.88 -6.98
C ILE A 299 -0.31 9.78 -7.81
N ARG A 300 -0.35 8.93 -8.86
CA ARG A 300 -1.52 8.78 -9.76
C ARG A 300 -2.79 8.31 -9.04
N SER A 301 -2.61 7.74 -7.86
CA SER A 301 -3.69 7.21 -7.01
C SER A 301 -3.85 8.02 -5.71
N GLU A 302 -3.24 9.20 -5.63
CA GLU A 302 -3.40 10.09 -4.50
C GLU A 302 -4.58 11.04 -4.72
N TYR A 303 -5.42 11.16 -3.70
CA TYR A 303 -6.54 12.09 -3.68
C TYR A 303 -6.58 12.83 -2.35
N GLN A 304 -7.24 13.99 -2.32
CA GLN A 304 -7.36 14.76 -1.09
C GLN A 304 -8.00 13.98 0.05
N SER A 305 -9.01 13.16 -0.25
CA SER A 305 -9.69 12.29 0.73
C SER A 305 -8.74 11.22 1.30
N THR A 306 -7.85 10.67 0.48
CA THR A 306 -6.85 9.68 0.92
C THR A 306 -5.80 10.33 1.82
N HIS A 307 -5.37 11.55 1.49
CA HIS A 307 -4.46 12.34 2.34
C HIS A 307 -5.09 12.61 3.70
N GLN A 308 -6.35 13.06 3.70
CA GLN A 308 -7.11 13.31 4.94
C GLN A 308 -7.25 12.05 5.80
N ALA A 309 -7.60 10.91 5.20
CA ALA A 309 -7.78 9.65 5.93
C ALA A 309 -6.47 9.14 6.55
N VAL A 310 -5.38 9.16 5.78
CA VAL A 310 -4.05 8.76 6.24
C VAL A 310 -3.56 9.68 7.35
N ASN A 311 -3.65 11.00 7.17
CA ASN A 311 -3.21 11.98 8.17
C ASN A 311 -4.03 11.92 9.46
N ALA A 312 -5.36 11.76 9.36
CA ALA A 312 -6.23 11.62 10.52
C ALA A 312 -5.99 10.32 11.32
N THR A 313 -5.31 9.34 10.73
CA THR A 313 -4.95 8.06 11.35
C THR A 313 -3.43 7.87 11.47
N ALA A 314 -2.65 8.96 11.41
CA ALA A 314 -1.20 8.92 11.38
C ALA A 314 -0.60 8.01 12.47
N GLY A 315 0.21 7.05 12.05
CA GLY A 315 0.82 6.01 12.87
C GLY A 315 -0.12 5.10 13.68
N GLN A 316 -1.45 5.14 13.46
CA GLN A 316 -2.35 4.12 14.02
C GLN A 316 -2.23 2.80 13.25
N ILE A 317 -2.17 1.71 14.00
CA ILE A 317 -2.01 0.34 13.50
C ILE A 317 -2.92 -0.63 14.25
N LEU A 318 -3.17 -1.77 13.64
CA LEU A 318 -3.80 -2.93 14.26
C LEU A 318 -2.77 -3.68 15.11
N SER A 319 -3.11 -3.95 16.36
CA SER A 319 -2.23 -4.62 17.30
C SER A 319 -2.94 -5.67 18.16
N TYR A 320 -2.23 -6.76 18.42
CA TYR A 320 -2.66 -7.85 19.29
C TYR A 320 -1.50 -8.29 20.19
N LYS A 321 -1.73 -8.31 21.51
CA LYS A 321 -0.74 -8.70 22.53
C LYS A 321 0.65 -8.03 22.36
N GLY A 322 0.67 -6.76 21.96
CA GLY A 322 1.91 -5.99 21.77
C GLY A 322 2.56 -6.12 20.39
N GLY A 323 2.13 -7.07 19.56
CA GLY A 323 2.58 -7.21 18.18
C GLY A 323 1.74 -6.40 17.19
N VAL A 324 2.34 -5.99 16.08
CA VAL A 324 1.58 -5.54 14.89
C VAL A 324 0.88 -6.72 14.25
N VAL A 325 -0.37 -6.52 13.82
CA VAL A 325 -1.16 -7.55 13.13
C VAL A 325 -0.99 -7.39 11.62
N GLU A 326 -0.74 -8.50 10.94
CA GLU A 326 -0.81 -8.56 9.48
C GLU A 326 -2.27 -8.52 9.05
N SER A 327 -2.71 -7.34 8.61
CA SER A 327 -4.10 -7.09 8.26
C SER A 327 -4.35 -7.39 6.78
N LEU A 328 -4.90 -8.56 6.52
CA LEU A 328 -5.36 -8.96 5.20
C LEU A 328 -6.65 -8.20 4.86
N TYR A 329 -6.80 -7.79 3.60
CA TYR A 329 -8.01 -7.16 3.09
C TYR A 329 -8.19 -7.49 1.61
N ALA A 330 -9.42 -7.46 1.13
CA ALA A 330 -9.75 -7.69 -0.28
C ALA A 330 -10.99 -6.91 -0.72
N ALA A 331 -11.24 -6.86 -2.03
CA ALA A 331 -12.33 -6.06 -2.61
C ALA A 331 -13.72 -6.44 -2.07
N THR A 332 -13.99 -7.74 -1.95
CA THR A 332 -15.29 -8.26 -1.52
C THR A 332 -15.15 -9.31 -0.43
N ASP A 333 -16.23 -9.51 0.33
CA ASP A 333 -16.32 -10.56 1.35
C ASP A 333 -16.08 -11.95 0.77
N GLU A 334 -16.53 -12.19 -0.48
CA GLU A 334 -16.29 -13.43 -1.20
C GLU A 334 -14.80 -13.67 -1.45
N ILE A 335 -14.05 -12.63 -1.87
CA ILE A 335 -12.61 -12.75 -2.06
C ILE A 335 -11.90 -12.93 -0.71
N VAL A 336 -12.35 -12.26 0.36
CA VAL A 336 -11.80 -12.50 1.70
C VAL A 336 -12.04 -13.96 2.14
N ALA A 337 -13.23 -14.50 1.91
CA ALA A 337 -13.55 -15.88 2.21
C ALA A 337 -12.65 -16.86 1.46
N TRP A 338 -12.50 -16.67 0.15
CA TRP A 338 -11.72 -17.54 -0.72
C TRP A 338 -10.20 -17.39 -0.53
N ALA A 339 -9.66 -16.17 -0.52
CA ALA A 339 -8.23 -15.90 -0.50
C ALA A 339 -7.61 -15.96 0.91
N HIS A 340 -8.41 -15.72 1.95
CA HIS A 340 -7.92 -15.56 3.33
C HIS A 340 -8.66 -16.44 4.35
N GLY A 341 -9.48 -17.39 3.88
CA GLY A 341 -10.27 -18.26 4.77
C GLY A 341 -11.24 -17.46 5.65
N GLY A 342 -11.76 -16.34 5.14
CA GLY A 342 -12.68 -15.45 5.84
C GLY A 342 -12.01 -14.47 6.81
N ARG A 343 -10.67 -14.40 6.84
CA ARG A 343 -9.91 -13.52 7.74
C ARG A 343 -9.43 -12.29 7.00
N GLY A 344 -10.00 -11.14 7.31
CA GLY A 344 -9.57 -9.87 6.74
C GLY A 344 -10.72 -8.92 6.51
N MET A 345 -10.40 -7.70 6.09
CA MET A 345 -11.39 -6.69 5.82
C MET A 345 -11.88 -6.72 4.37
N SER A 346 -13.20 -6.81 4.18
CA SER A 346 -13.85 -6.54 2.89
C SER A 346 -13.92 -5.03 2.66
N GLN A 347 -13.39 -4.54 1.53
CA GLN A 347 -13.43 -3.11 1.18
C GLN A 347 -14.87 -2.65 0.92
N THR A 348 -15.64 -3.42 0.16
CA THR A 348 -17.07 -3.15 -0.09
C THR A 348 -17.90 -3.27 1.18
N GLY A 349 -17.59 -4.23 2.05
CA GLY A 349 -18.26 -4.36 3.34
C GLY A 349 -17.92 -3.21 4.28
N ALA A 350 -16.65 -2.78 4.36
CA ALA A 350 -16.23 -1.60 5.13
C ALA A 350 -16.92 -0.31 4.65
N TYR A 351 -17.06 -0.14 3.32
CA TYR A 351 -17.83 0.94 2.72
C TYR A 351 -19.29 0.93 3.23
N LYS A 352 -19.99 -0.21 3.11
CA LYS A 352 -21.39 -0.34 3.54
C LYS A 352 -21.57 -0.10 5.05
N LEU A 353 -20.62 -0.53 5.87
CA LEU A 353 -20.66 -0.26 7.31
C LEU A 353 -20.50 1.24 7.60
N ALA A 354 -19.62 1.93 6.89
CA ALA A 354 -19.47 3.37 7.03
C ALA A 354 -20.72 4.14 6.57
N GLU A 355 -21.40 3.71 5.51
CA GLU A 355 -22.70 4.29 5.10
C GLU A 355 -23.79 4.11 6.15
N LYS A 356 -23.74 3.02 6.93
CA LYS A 356 -24.62 2.79 8.09
C LYS A 356 -24.24 3.63 9.31
N GLY A 357 -23.26 4.51 9.19
CA GLY A 357 -22.82 5.42 10.25
C GLY A 357 -21.80 4.81 11.22
N LEU A 358 -21.24 3.64 10.92
CA LEU A 358 -20.17 3.09 11.76
C LEU A 358 -18.88 3.89 11.57
N ASP A 359 -18.20 4.15 12.67
CA ASP A 359 -16.86 4.74 12.62
C ASP A 359 -15.79 3.72 12.22
N TYR A 360 -14.57 4.20 11.99
CA TYR A 360 -13.46 3.37 11.52
C TYR A 360 -13.01 2.33 12.57
N GLN A 361 -13.19 2.61 13.86
CA GLN A 361 -12.84 1.68 14.93
C GLN A 361 -13.84 0.53 15.00
N GLN A 362 -15.12 0.84 14.83
CA GLN A 362 -16.19 -0.15 14.76
C GLN A 362 -16.04 -1.03 13.51
N ILE A 363 -15.73 -0.43 12.36
CA ILE A 363 -15.44 -1.16 11.11
C ILE A 363 -14.26 -2.13 11.33
N LEU A 364 -13.14 -1.65 11.85
CA LEU A 364 -11.98 -2.50 12.12
C LEU A 364 -12.29 -3.57 13.17
N GLY A 365 -13.05 -3.24 14.21
CA GLY A 365 -13.48 -4.19 15.23
C GLY A 365 -14.37 -5.31 14.70
N ASN A 366 -15.15 -5.04 13.64
CA ASN A 366 -15.96 -6.04 12.95
C ASN A 366 -15.09 -7.06 12.20
N TYR A 367 -14.06 -6.60 11.47
CA TYR A 367 -13.23 -7.48 10.64
C TYR A 367 -12.03 -8.10 11.37
N TYR A 368 -11.58 -7.49 12.45
CA TYR A 368 -10.42 -7.94 13.23
C TYR A 368 -10.82 -8.14 14.70
N PRO A 369 -11.66 -9.13 15.02
CA PRO A 369 -12.13 -9.36 16.37
C PRO A 369 -10.96 -9.67 17.32
N GLY A 370 -10.99 -9.09 18.51
CA GLY A 370 -9.93 -9.21 19.51
C GLY A 370 -8.69 -8.35 19.23
N VAL A 371 -8.62 -7.66 18.09
CA VAL A 371 -7.54 -6.72 17.76
C VAL A 371 -7.87 -5.31 18.29
N GLY A 372 -6.84 -4.66 18.83
CA GLY A 372 -6.89 -3.28 19.30
C GLY A 372 -6.21 -2.33 18.33
N LEU A 373 -6.39 -1.03 18.56
CA LEU A 373 -5.58 -0.02 17.91
C LEU A 373 -4.39 0.32 18.80
N ALA A 374 -3.23 0.47 18.19
CA ALA A 374 -2.04 1.02 18.82
C ALA A 374 -1.49 2.16 17.95
N ARG A 375 -0.63 2.99 18.53
CA ARG A 375 0.04 4.08 17.81
C ARG A 375 1.54 3.92 17.87
N LEU A 376 2.19 4.05 16.73
CA LEU A 376 3.63 4.07 16.63
C LEU A 376 4.17 5.36 17.27
N VAL A 377 5.15 5.26 18.15
CA VAL A 377 5.91 6.42 18.66
C VAL A 377 7.40 6.19 18.50
N LEU A 378 8.16 7.26 18.34
CA LEU A 378 9.61 7.19 18.39
C LEU A 378 10.05 6.88 19.82
N GLN A 379 10.99 5.94 19.95
CA GLN A 379 11.67 5.72 21.21
C GLN A 379 12.95 6.53 21.18
N ASN A 380 13.00 7.60 21.98
CA ASN A 380 14.24 8.31 22.28
C ASN A 380 15.16 7.44 23.13
#